data_AF-A0A9X8VAW5-F1
#
_entry.id   AF-A0A9X8VAW5-F1
#
_cell.length_a   1.000
_cell.length_b   1.000
_cell.length_c   1.000
_cell.angle_alpha   90.00
_cell.angle_beta   90.00
_cell.angle_gamma   90.00
#
_symmetry.space_group_name_H-M   'P 1'
#
loop_
_entity.id
_entity.type
_entity.pdbx_description
1 polymer ?
#
loop_
_entity_poly.entity_id
_entity_poly.type
_entity_poly.pdbx_seq_one_letter_code
_entity_poly.pdbx_strand_id
1 'polypeptide(L)'
;MSNISNLGDAYNWSVAKIAEAFGLNRGTVRKRLLEANTPIAGTVKGNPVYALKDVGPVLFGAPEPADIEDLQNPNKMGPKDRKDWYQSENERIKLEESLKQLLPASEAHREMALLVKAISQVLDTWPDKLERDRGWRPDQIAEAQAAIDEMREMLAAEVVTAEGENDDS
;
A
#
# COMPACT_ATOMS: atom_id res chain seq x y z
N MET A 1 -6.88 -23.43 -63.49
CA MET A 1 -7.55 -23.97 -62.29
C MET A 1 -7.13 -23.12 -61.11
N SER A 2 -7.98 -22.19 -60.69
CA SER A 2 -7.68 -21.27 -59.60
C SER A 2 -7.89 -22.00 -58.27
N ASN A 3 -6.81 -22.25 -57.53
CA ASN A 3 -6.91 -22.74 -56.16
C ASN A 3 -7.54 -21.64 -55.32
N ILE A 4 -8.84 -21.75 -55.05
CA ILE A 4 -9.52 -20.94 -54.05
C ILE A 4 -9.09 -21.53 -52.70
N SER A 5 -7.97 -21.04 -52.18
CA SER A 5 -7.55 -21.33 -50.81
C SER A 5 -8.68 -20.90 -49.87
N ASN A 6 -9.11 -21.80 -48.99
CA ASN A 6 -10.13 -21.52 -47.99
C ASN A 6 -9.73 -20.26 -47.19
N LEU A 7 -10.67 -19.34 -46.95
CA LEU A 7 -10.38 -18.04 -46.32
C LEU A 7 -9.71 -18.20 -44.94
N GLY A 8 -9.96 -19.31 -44.24
CA GLY A 8 -9.27 -19.67 -43.00
C GLY A 8 -7.76 -19.91 -43.17
N ASP A 9 -7.33 -20.50 -44.29
CA ASP A 9 -5.91 -20.75 -44.58
C ASP A 9 -5.16 -19.46 -44.93
N ALA A 10 -5.88 -18.41 -45.37
CA ALA A 10 -5.29 -17.12 -45.69
C ALA A 10 -4.65 -16.45 -44.45
N TYR A 11 -5.11 -16.79 -43.24
CA TYR A 11 -4.64 -16.23 -41.97
C TYR A 11 -3.66 -17.16 -41.21
N ASN A 12 -3.25 -18.28 -41.83
CA ASN A 12 -2.27 -19.21 -41.27
C ASN A 12 -0.90 -18.95 -41.90
N TRP A 13 0.00 -18.30 -41.16
CA TRP A 13 1.27 -17.82 -41.71
C TRP A 13 2.47 -18.56 -41.11
N SER A 14 3.48 -18.80 -41.93
CA SER A 14 4.76 -19.33 -41.47
C SER A 14 5.57 -18.26 -40.75
N VAL A 15 6.53 -18.66 -39.91
CA VAL A 15 7.46 -17.75 -39.23
C VAL A 15 8.14 -16.78 -40.19
N ALA A 16 8.51 -17.24 -41.39
CA ALA A 16 9.14 -16.39 -42.40
C ALA A 16 8.21 -15.30 -42.91
N LYS A 17 6.94 -15.63 -43.16
CA LYS A 17 5.92 -14.68 -43.64
C LYS A 17 5.52 -13.68 -42.54
N ILE A 18 5.42 -14.14 -41.31
CA ILE A 18 5.17 -13.28 -40.12
C ILE A 18 6.32 -12.28 -39.95
N ALA A 19 7.56 -12.77 -39.97
CA ALA A 19 8.76 -11.94 -39.83
C ALA A 19 8.86 -10.86 -40.92
N GLU A 20 8.59 -11.23 -42.17
CA GLU A 20 8.57 -10.30 -43.29
C GLU A 20 7.46 -9.26 -43.16
N ALA A 21 6.23 -9.69 -42.87
CA ALA A 21 5.07 -8.80 -42.77
C ALA A 21 5.19 -7.77 -41.64
N PHE A 22 5.81 -8.15 -40.52
CA PHE A 22 5.98 -7.28 -39.35
C PHE A 22 7.37 -6.62 -39.26
N GLY A 23 8.26 -6.86 -40.23
CA GLY A 23 9.62 -6.31 -40.22
C GLY A 23 10.49 -6.79 -39.06
N LEU A 24 10.23 -8.00 -38.54
CA LEU A 24 10.94 -8.59 -37.41
C LEU A 24 11.98 -9.63 -37.86
N ASN A 25 12.99 -9.87 -37.02
CA ASN A 25 13.92 -10.96 -37.27
C ASN A 25 13.23 -12.33 -37.09
N ARG A 26 13.43 -13.25 -38.05
CA ARG A 26 12.85 -14.61 -38.01
C ARG A 26 13.17 -15.38 -36.72
N GLY A 27 14.38 -15.21 -36.19
CA GLY A 27 14.81 -15.82 -34.93
C GLY A 27 14.03 -15.29 -33.72
N THR A 28 13.76 -13.98 -33.68
CA THR A 28 12.96 -13.35 -32.63
C THR A 28 11.50 -13.82 -32.66
N VAL A 29 10.91 -13.88 -33.85
CA VAL A 29 9.53 -14.40 -34.01
C VAL A 29 9.47 -15.86 -33.57
N ARG A 30 10.42 -16.70 -34.01
CA ARG A 30 10.49 -18.12 -33.60
C ARG A 30 10.63 -18.26 -32.09
N LYS A 31 11.52 -17.49 -31.47
CA LYS A 31 11.76 -17.51 -30.03
C LYS A 31 10.50 -17.16 -29.26
N ARG A 32 9.83 -16.04 -29.59
CA ARG A 32 8.61 -15.60 -28.89
C ARG A 32 7.46 -16.59 -29.02
N LEU A 33 7.25 -17.17 -30.21
CA LEU A 33 6.21 -18.19 -30.42
C LEU A 33 6.48 -19.49 -29.64
N LEU A 34 7.76 -19.85 -29.46
CA LEU A 34 8.15 -21.01 -28.65
C LEU A 34 7.99 -20.72 -27.14
N GLU A 35 8.44 -19.56 -26.68
CA GLU A 35 8.32 -19.14 -25.27
C GLU A 35 6.86 -19.04 -24.82
N ALA A 36 5.98 -18.55 -25.69
CA ALA A 36 4.54 -18.47 -25.44
C ALA A 36 3.78 -19.78 -25.72
N ASN A 37 4.49 -20.86 -26.09
CA ASN A 37 3.90 -22.16 -26.46
C ASN A 37 2.72 -22.04 -27.45
N THR A 38 2.86 -21.20 -28.47
CA THR A 38 1.77 -20.86 -29.39
C THR A 38 1.32 -22.08 -30.19
N PRO A 39 0.00 -22.37 -30.27
CA PRO A 39 -0.50 -23.53 -30.98
C PRO A 39 -0.21 -23.45 -32.48
N ILE A 40 0.19 -24.60 -33.05
CA ILE A 40 0.41 -24.75 -34.48
C ILE A 40 -0.96 -24.95 -35.15
N ALA A 41 -1.34 -24.03 -36.03
CA ALA A 41 -2.60 -24.08 -36.76
C ALA A 41 -2.58 -25.12 -37.89
N GLY A 42 -1.40 -25.47 -38.39
CA GLY A 42 -1.22 -26.52 -39.40
C GLY A 42 0.22 -26.62 -39.90
N THR A 43 0.43 -27.39 -40.97
CA THR A 43 1.72 -27.46 -41.65
C THR A 43 1.58 -27.23 -43.15
N VAL A 44 2.50 -26.46 -43.72
CA VAL A 44 2.57 -26.18 -45.17
C VAL A 44 3.96 -26.56 -45.65
N LYS A 45 4.03 -27.55 -46.55
CA LYS A 45 5.31 -28.10 -47.06
C LYS A 45 6.27 -28.50 -45.93
N GLY A 46 5.73 -29.13 -44.89
CA GLY A 46 6.51 -29.58 -43.72
C GLY A 46 6.87 -28.49 -42.71
N ASN A 47 6.52 -27.21 -42.96
CA ASN A 47 6.80 -26.12 -42.03
C ASN A 47 5.54 -25.75 -41.22
N PRO A 48 5.66 -25.48 -39.90
CA PRO A 48 4.53 -25.05 -39.08
C PRO A 48 4.02 -23.67 -39.51
N VAL A 49 2.69 -23.54 -39.53
CA VAL A 49 1.99 -22.26 -39.71
C VAL A 49 1.17 -21.96 -38.47
N TYR A 50 1.07 -20.68 -38.14
CA TYR A 50 0.42 -20.16 -36.96
C TYR A 50 -0.73 -19.26 -37.38
N ALA A 51 -1.86 -19.34 -36.67
CA ALA A 51 -3.00 -18.48 -36.94
C ALA A 51 -2.65 -17.06 -36.47
N LEU A 52 -2.88 -16.05 -37.31
CA LEU A 52 -2.52 -14.67 -37.00
C LEU A 52 -3.14 -14.13 -35.71
N LYS A 53 -4.37 -14.57 -35.40
CA LYS A 53 -5.07 -14.20 -34.16
C LYS A 53 -4.30 -14.60 -32.90
N ASP A 54 -3.52 -15.68 -32.96
CA ASP A 54 -2.74 -16.20 -31.83
C ASP A 54 -1.32 -15.61 -31.83
N VAL A 55 -0.82 -15.18 -32.99
CA VAL A 55 0.51 -14.54 -33.15
C VAL A 55 0.53 -13.09 -32.67
N GLY A 56 -0.54 -12.34 -32.92
CA GLY A 56 -0.62 -10.90 -32.58
C GLY A 56 -0.32 -10.60 -31.11
N PRO A 57 -1.05 -11.22 -30.16
CA PRO A 57 -0.80 -11.04 -28.73
C PRO A 57 0.60 -11.47 -28.29
N VAL A 58 1.18 -12.50 -28.90
CA VAL A 58 2.53 -12.98 -28.56
C VAL A 58 3.64 -12.04 -29.02
N LEU A 59 3.47 -11.39 -30.17
CA LEU A 59 4.47 -10.49 -30.71
C LEU A 59 4.40 -9.07 -30.15
N PHE A 60 3.19 -8.61 -29.83
CA PHE A 60 2.91 -7.21 -29.50
C PHE A 60 2.12 -7.01 -28.21
N GLY A 61 1.70 -8.09 -27.53
CA GLY A 61 1.08 -7.99 -26.22
C GLY A 61 2.06 -7.43 -25.20
N ALA A 62 1.53 -6.68 -24.24
CA ALA A 62 2.31 -6.34 -23.06
C ALA A 62 2.70 -7.66 -22.36
N PRO A 63 3.94 -7.78 -21.85
CA PRO A 63 4.29 -8.93 -21.02
C PRO A 63 3.27 -9.00 -19.88
N GLU A 64 2.57 -10.13 -19.77
CA GLU A 64 1.76 -10.36 -18.58
C GLU A 64 2.74 -10.37 -17.39
N PRO A 65 2.46 -9.56 -16.34
CA PRO A 65 3.28 -9.57 -15.15
C PRO A 65 3.31 -10.99 -14.60
N ALA A 66 4.52 -11.51 -14.40
CA ALA A 66 4.74 -12.91 -14.03
C ALA A 66 4.09 -13.26 -12.67
N ASP A 67 3.89 -12.26 -11.80
CA ASP A 67 3.30 -12.41 -10.47
C ASP A 67 2.40 -11.21 -10.10
N ILE A 68 1.36 -11.46 -9.29
CA ILE A 68 0.45 -10.42 -8.76
C ILE A 68 1.20 -9.41 -7.88
N GLU A 69 2.26 -9.85 -7.21
CA GLU A 69 3.12 -8.98 -6.39
C GLU A 69 3.90 -7.98 -7.24
N ASP A 70 4.27 -8.37 -8.47
CA ASP A 70 4.96 -7.49 -9.42
C ASP A 70 4.02 -6.41 -9.98
N LEU A 71 2.72 -6.71 -10.07
CA LEU A 71 1.69 -5.73 -10.41
C LEU A 71 1.49 -4.66 -9.35
N GLN A 72 1.72 -4.99 -8.08
CA GLN A 72 1.50 -4.06 -6.96
C GLN A 72 2.79 -3.35 -6.51
N ASN A 73 3.94 -3.74 -7.04
CA ASN A 73 5.22 -3.12 -6.70
C ASN A 73 5.42 -1.80 -7.45
N PRO A 74 5.40 -0.63 -6.78
CA PRO A 74 5.54 0.66 -7.44
C PRO A 74 6.87 0.83 -8.18
N ASN A 75 7.92 0.09 -7.80
CA ASN A 75 9.23 0.14 -8.45
C ASN A 75 9.26 -0.59 -9.79
N LYS A 76 8.29 -1.46 -10.06
CA LYS A 76 8.16 -2.22 -11.31
C LYS A 76 7.10 -1.65 -12.26
N MET A 77 6.27 -0.72 -11.77
CA MET A 77 5.23 -0.05 -12.56
C MET A 77 5.79 1.02 -13.50
N GLY A 78 5.10 1.23 -14.64
CA GLY A 78 5.35 2.37 -15.50
C GLY A 78 4.98 3.70 -14.82
N PRO A 79 5.51 4.86 -15.30
CA PRO A 79 5.33 6.14 -14.62
C PRO A 79 3.88 6.55 -14.35
N LYS A 80 2.95 6.23 -15.27
CA LYS A 80 1.53 6.52 -15.10
C LYS A 80 0.91 5.66 -14.00
N ASP A 81 1.07 4.35 -14.08
CA ASP A 81 0.46 3.41 -13.13
C ASP A 81 1.04 3.62 -11.72
N ARG A 82 2.35 3.91 -11.64
CA ARG A 82 3.00 4.29 -10.37
C ARG A 82 2.39 5.56 -9.77
N LYS A 83 2.09 6.57 -10.57
CA LYS A 83 1.43 7.80 -10.11
C LYS A 83 0.04 7.49 -9.56
N ASP A 84 -0.75 6.70 -10.30
CA ASP A 84 -2.10 6.33 -9.92
C ASP A 84 -2.09 5.48 -8.63
N TRP A 85 -1.09 4.61 -8.48
CA TRP A 85 -0.87 3.86 -7.24
C TRP A 85 -0.64 4.79 -6.04
N TYR A 86 0.32 5.71 -6.12
CA TYR A 86 0.56 6.67 -5.02
C TYR A 86 -0.63 7.59 -4.77
N GLN A 87 -1.40 7.94 -5.80
CA GLN A 87 -2.64 8.68 -5.61
C GLN A 87 -3.65 7.88 -4.79
N SER A 88 -3.85 6.60 -5.12
CA SER A 88 -4.77 5.72 -4.38
C SER A 88 -4.35 5.57 -2.91
N GLU A 89 -3.05 5.45 -2.64
CA GLU A 89 -2.52 5.33 -1.28
C GLU A 89 -2.72 6.62 -0.47
N ASN A 90 -2.51 7.78 -1.10
CA ASN A 90 -2.81 9.07 -0.46
C ASN A 90 -4.31 9.25 -0.20
N GLU A 91 -5.18 8.77 -1.09
CA GLU A 91 -6.64 8.82 -0.90
C GLU A 91 -7.08 7.88 0.22
N ARG A 92 -6.46 6.70 0.36
CA ARG A 92 -6.65 5.79 1.49
C ARG A 92 -6.30 6.48 2.82
N ILE A 93 -5.13 7.11 2.91
CA ILE A 93 -4.70 7.84 4.10
C ILE A 93 -5.71 8.96 4.44
N LYS A 94 -6.14 9.75 3.46
CA LYS A 94 -7.15 10.81 3.67
C LYS A 94 -8.49 10.25 4.14
N LEU A 95 -8.91 9.09 3.61
CA LEU A 95 -10.12 8.42 4.07
C LEU A 95 -9.99 8.01 5.53
N GLU A 96 -8.88 7.39 5.92
CA GLU A 96 -8.61 6.97 7.30
C GLU A 96 -8.55 8.15 8.26
N GLU A 97 -7.95 9.28 7.85
CA GLU A 97 -8.00 10.55 8.59
C GLU A 97 -9.44 11.06 8.76
N SER A 98 -10.25 11.00 7.70
CA SER A 98 -11.64 11.45 7.74
C SER A 98 -12.51 10.58 8.66
N LEU A 99 -12.23 9.27 8.68
CA LEU A 99 -12.88 8.29 9.55
C LEU A 99 -12.33 8.32 10.99
N LYS A 100 -11.33 9.16 11.27
CA LYS A 100 -10.65 9.27 12.56
C LYS A 100 -9.99 7.97 13.02
N GLN A 101 -9.61 7.14 12.05
CA GLN A 101 -8.78 5.95 12.28
C GLN A 101 -7.29 6.31 12.31
N LEU A 102 -6.91 7.37 11.59
CA LEU A 102 -5.58 7.96 11.62
C LEU A 102 -5.69 9.42 12.06
N LEU A 103 -4.75 9.87 12.89
CA LEU A 103 -4.71 11.24 13.41
C LEU A 103 -3.28 11.78 13.27
N PRO A 104 -3.08 13.08 12.99
CA PRO A 104 -1.77 13.70 13.09
C PRO A 104 -1.21 13.58 14.52
N ALA A 105 0.09 13.31 14.65
CA ALA A 105 0.75 13.21 15.95
C ALA A 105 0.55 14.46 16.82
N SER A 106 0.56 15.65 16.21
CA SER A 106 0.31 16.92 16.90
C SER A 106 -1.10 17.03 17.49
N GLU A 107 -2.10 16.42 16.85
CA GLU A 107 -3.46 16.34 17.37
C GLU A 107 -3.51 15.41 18.58
N ALA A 108 -2.92 14.21 18.49
CA ALA A 108 -2.83 13.28 19.61
C ALA A 108 -2.10 13.89 20.83
N HIS A 109 -0.94 14.54 20.61
CA HIS A 109 -0.19 15.22 21.67
C HIS A 109 -1.00 16.34 22.32
N ARG A 110 -1.74 17.12 21.53
CA ARG A 110 -2.59 18.19 22.05
C ARG A 110 -3.68 17.63 22.95
N GLU A 111 -4.40 16.59 22.52
CA GLU A 111 -5.47 15.99 23.33
C GLU A 111 -4.92 15.39 24.63
N MET A 112 -3.75 14.73 24.58
CA MET A 112 -3.09 14.22 25.79
C MET A 112 -2.69 15.36 26.74
N ALA A 113 -2.11 16.45 26.21
CA ALA A 113 -1.75 17.61 27.01
C ALA A 113 -2.97 18.28 27.64
N LEU A 114 -4.11 18.33 26.95
CA LEU A 114 -5.37 18.84 27.49
C LEU A 114 -5.89 17.96 28.64
N LEU A 115 -5.82 16.63 28.51
CA LEU A 115 -6.19 15.70 29.56
C LEU A 115 -5.33 15.90 30.82
N VAL A 116 -4.00 15.90 30.66
CA VAL A 116 -3.07 16.12 31.77
C VAL A 116 -3.31 17.47 32.43
N LYS A 117 -3.48 18.54 31.65
CA LYS A 117 -3.77 19.88 32.18
C LYS A 117 -5.07 19.90 32.99
N ALA A 118 -6.13 19.27 32.51
CA ALA A 118 -7.40 19.20 33.23
C ALA A 118 -7.26 18.46 34.57
N ILE A 119 -6.53 17.35 34.58
CA ILE A 119 -6.24 16.59 35.81
C ILE A 119 -5.42 17.43 36.79
N SER A 120 -4.32 18.05 36.34
CA SER A 120 -3.47 18.89 37.19
C SER A 120 -4.25 20.03 37.82
N GLN A 121 -5.09 20.73 37.05
CA GLN A 121 -5.95 21.80 37.58
C GLN A 121 -6.90 21.32 38.68
N VAL A 122 -7.44 20.10 38.58
CA VAL A 122 -8.28 19.52 39.62
C VAL A 122 -7.47 19.28 40.88
N LEU A 123 -6.29 18.65 40.78
CA LEU A 123 -5.48 18.37 41.97
C LEU A 123 -4.63 19.55 42.45
N ASP A 124 -4.67 20.71 41.79
CA ASP A 124 -4.12 21.96 42.35
C ASP A 124 -5.17 22.70 43.19
N THR A 125 -6.46 22.49 42.90
CA THR A 125 -7.57 23.25 43.51
C THR A 125 -8.42 22.44 44.48
N TRP A 126 -8.14 21.14 44.66
CA TRP A 126 -8.85 20.30 45.62
C TRP A 126 -8.68 20.76 47.08
N PRO A 127 -7.52 21.30 47.55
CA PRO A 127 -7.38 21.70 48.95
C PRO A 127 -8.33 22.84 49.29
N ASP A 128 -8.32 23.89 48.46
CA ASP A 128 -9.19 25.06 48.60
C ASP A 128 -10.67 24.67 48.62
N LYS A 129 -11.07 23.70 47.77
CA LYS A 129 -12.45 23.20 47.74
C LYS A 129 -12.83 22.50 49.03
N LEU A 130 -11.97 21.66 49.61
CA LEU A 130 -12.28 20.97 50.86
C LEU A 130 -12.23 21.89 52.07
N GLU A 131 -11.30 22.85 52.11
CA GLU A 131 -11.27 23.88 53.15
C GLU A 131 -12.56 24.70 53.12
N ARG A 132 -12.94 25.22 51.95
CA ARG A 132 -14.13 26.08 51.80
C ARG A 132 -15.44 25.32 51.96
N ASP A 133 -15.61 24.18 51.29
CA ASP A 133 -16.91 23.51 51.16
C ASP A 133 -17.15 22.46 52.26
N ARG A 134 -16.07 21.98 52.90
CA ARG A 134 -16.14 20.91 53.93
C ARG A 134 -15.51 21.30 55.26
N GLY A 135 -14.90 22.49 55.37
CA GLY A 135 -14.32 22.98 56.63
C GLY A 135 -13.14 22.14 57.12
N TRP A 136 -12.40 21.51 56.20
CA TRP A 136 -11.20 20.76 56.57
C TRP A 136 -10.18 21.67 57.23
N ARG A 137 -9.51 21.16 58.27
CA ARG A 137 -8.47 21.91 58.96
C ARG A 137 -7.13 21.83 58.21
N PRO A 138 -6.22 22.81 58.42
CA PRO A 138 -4.91 22.82 57.75
C PRO A 138 -4.08 21.54 57.97
N ASP A 139 -4.15 20.92 59.15
CA ASP A 139 -3.47 19.65 59.46
C ASP A 139 -3.96 18.50 58.58
N GLN A 140 -5.28 18.41 58.36
CA GLN A 140 -5.89 17.35 57.55
C GLN A 140 -5.59 17.53 56.06
N ILE A 141 -5.57 18.78 55.60
CA ILE A 141 -5.19 19.12 54.22
C ILE A 141 -3.72 18.79 53.98
N ALA A 142 -2.83 19.13 54.90
CA ALA A 142 -1.40 18.85 54.76
C ALA A 142 -1.11 17.34 54.68
N GLU A 143 -1.75 16.54 55.52
CA GLU A 143 -1.62 15.06 55.48
C GLU A 143 -2.10 14.47 54.15
N ALA A 144 -3.28 14.87 53.69
CA ALA A 144 -3.84 14.38 52.42
C ALA A 144 -3.07 14.90 51.19
N GLN A 145 -2.56 16.14 51.24
CA GLN A 145 -1.71 16.70 50.18
C GLN A 145 -0.41 15.91 50.04
N ALA A 146 0.24 15.54 51.15
CA ALA A 146 1.45 14.73 51.11
C ALA A 146 1.22 13.37 50.41
N ALA A 147 0.09 12.71 50.71
CA ALA A 147 -0.27 11.45 50.05
C ALA A 147 -0.56 11.63 48.56
N ILE A 148 -1.22 12.73 48.16
CA ILE A 148 -1.49 13.04 46.75
C ILE A 148 -0.21 13.39 45.99
N ASP A 149 0.71 14.13 46.60
CA ASP A 149 1.98 14.49 45.99
C ASP A 149 2.86 13.25 45.77
N GLU A 150 2.87 12.31 46.72
CA GLU A 150 3.53 11.00 46.54
C GLU A 150 2.94 10.24 45.34
N MET A 151 1.62 10.19 45.21
CA MET A 151 0.95 9.57 44.04
C MET A 151 1.25 10.29 42.72
N ARG A 152 1.35 11.63 42.73
CA ARG A 152 1.73 12.42 41.55
C ARG A 152 3.15 12.12 41.11
N GLU A 153 4.08 12.01 42.05
CA GLU A 153 5.48 11.68 41.75
C GLU A 153 5.60 10.25 41.18
N MET A 154 4.90 9.28 41.77
CA MET A 154 4.83 7.92 41.22
C MET A 154 4.28 7.90 39.80
N LEU A 155 3.19 8.63 39.53
CA LEU A 155 2.62 8.74 38.18
C LEU A 155 3.62 9.36 37.19
N ALA A 156 4.32 10.42 37.59
CA ALA A 156 5.31 11.07 36.74
C ALA A 156 6.48 10.12 36.40
N ALA A 157 6.97 9.35 37.39
CA ALA A 157 8.00 8.36 37.18
C ALA A 157 7.58 7.27 36.18
N GLU A 158 6.37 6.71 36.34
CA GLU A 158 5.83 5.69 35.42
C GLU A 158 5.69 6.21 33.98
N VAL A 159 5.26 7.47 33.80
CA VAL A 159 5.18 8.09 32.47
C VAL A 159 6.57 8.22 31.83
N VAL A 160 7.58 8.66 32.58
CA VAL A 160 8.96 8.76 32.07
C VAL A 160 9.54 7.38 31.72
N THR A 161 9.28 6.36 32.54
CA THR A 161 9.68 4.99 32.24
C THR A 161 9.04 4.48 30.95
N ALA A 162 7.74 4.70 30.77
CA ALA A 162 7.03 4.31 29.55
C ALA A 162 7.53 5.05 28.30
N GLU A 163 7.97 6.31 28.43
CA GLU A 163 8.62 7.04 27.33
C GLU A 163 9.98 6.41 26.97
N GLY A 164 10.80 6.05 27.97
CA GLY A 164 12.10 5.41 27.76
C GLY A 164 12.02 4.03 27.10
N GLU A 165 11.02 3.22 27.44
CA GLU A 165 10.81 1.90 26.81
C GLU A 165 10.39 1.99 25.33
N ASN A 166 9.75 3.09 24.93
CA ASN A 166 9.34 3.32 23.55
C ASN A 166 10.48 3.84 22.65
N ASP A 167 11.52 4.46 23.21
CA ASP A 167 12.68 4.98 22.45
C ASP A 167 13.71 3.87 22.13
N ASP A 168 13.65 2.72 22.83
CA ASP A 168 14.52 1.55 22.65
C ASP A 168 13.93 0.46 21.72
N SER A 169 12.73 0.68 21.16
CA SER A 169 12.01 -0.27 20.27
C SER A 169 11.94 0.22 18.82
#